data_AF-A0A251TFJ2-F1
#
_entry.id   AF-A0A251TFJ2-F1
#
_cell.length_a   1.000
_cell.length_b   1.000
_cell.length_c   1.000
_cell.angle_alpha   90.00
_cell.angle_beta   90.00
_cell.angle_gamma   90.00
#
_symmetry.space_group_name_H-M   'P 1'
#
loop_
_entity.id
_entity.type
_entity.pdbx_description
1 polymer ?
#
loop_
_entity_poly.entity_id
_entity_poly.type
_entity_poly.pdbx_seq_one_letter_code
_entity_poly.pdbx_strand_id
1 'polypeptide(L)'
;MMQFLRAYKICLISLLEVKVQNKSTKPLYGYVGQIPFIPLYESMGFDYSNTHDGVKSFVDVMWPNGNEAFSATVLAYNRLVAELEEMVTRMVFETYGVEKYLDAHRKMVTYLCRGMKYRAPEKNETNMGFVPHTDIDFITVLHQNGENGVNGLEVKARDGR
;
A
#
# COMPACT_ATOMS: atom_id res chain seq x y z
N MET A 1 -14.48 4.07 2.08
CA MET A 1 -13.14 4.50 2.54
C MET A 1 -12.81 4.04 3.98
N MET A 2 -13.60 4.37 5.00
CA MET A 2 -13.35 3.90 6.39
C MET A 2 -13.37 2.37 6.56
N GLN A 3 -14.23 1.66 5.83
CA GLN A 3 -14.31 0.20 5.88
C GLN A 3 -12.99 -0.47 5.44
N PHE A 4 -12.28 0.10 4.47
CA PHE A 4 -10.99 -0.42 4.00
C PHE A 4 -9.93 -0.34 5.09
N LEU A 5 -9.76 0.83 5.74
CA LEU A 5 -8.77 0.98 6.82
C LEU A 5 -9.07 0.03 7.98
N ARG A 6 -10.34 -0.16 8.34
CA ARG A 6 -10.75 -1.12 9.36
C ARG A 6 -10.42 -2.56 8.95
N ALA A 7 -10.71 -2.95 7.71
CA ALA A 7 -10.40 -4.27 7.19
C ALA A 7 -8.88 -4.52 7.20
N TYR A 8 -8.08 -3.59 6.66
CA TYR A 8 -6.63 -3.76 6.57
C TYR A 8 -5.94 -3.73 7.93
N LYS A 9 -6.50 -3.00 8.90
CA LYS A 9 -6.03 -3.02 10.29
C LYS A 9 -6.04 -4.43 10.87
N ILE A 10 -7.03 -5.28 10.51
CA ILE A 10 -7.10 -6.67 10.96
C ILE A 10 -5.86 -7.45 10.52
N CYS A 11 -5.40 -7.24 9.28
CA CYS A 11 -4.15 -7.86 8.80
C CYS A 11 -2.98 -7.45 9.69
N LEU A 12 -2.79 -6.15 9.93
CA LEU A 12 -1.63 -5.60 10.65
C LEU A 12 -1.58 -5.97 12.15
N ILE A 13 -2.71 -6.39 12.73
CA ILE A 13 -2.80 -6.90 14.11
C ILE A 13 -2.83 -8.43 14.20
N SER A 14 -2.79 -9.14 13.08
CA SER A 14 -2.75 -10.61 13.07
C SER A 14 -1.44 -11.13 13.70
N LEU A 15 -1.46 -12.40 14.12
CA LEU A 15 -0.29 -13.06 14.70
C LEU A 15 0.91 -13.02 13.74
N LEU A 16 2.10 -12.83 14.30
CA LEU A 16 3.32 -12.72 13.51
C LEU A 16 3.53 -13.93 12.60
N GLU A 17 3.22 -15.13 13.09
CA GLU A 17 3.34 -16.39 12.33
C GLU A 17 2.53 -16.39 11.02
N VAL A 18 1.38 -15.72 10.99
CA VAL A 18 0.54 -15.55 9.79
C VAL A 18 1.13 -14.49 8.89
N LYS A 19 1.49 -13.32 9.47
CA LYS A 19 2.03 -12.20 8.71
C LYS A 19 3.30 -12.57 7.93
N VAL A 20 4.22 -13.33 8.53
CA VAL A 20 5.45 -13.77 7.85
C VAL A 20 5.22 -14.77 6.71
N GLN A 21 4.02 -15.36 6.58
CA GLN A 21 3.67 -16.16 5.41
C GLN A 21 3.29 -15.32 4.20
N ASN A 22 2.98 -14.02 4.37
CA ASN A 22 2.83 -13.10 3.25
C ASN A 22 4.19 -12.82 2.61
N LYS A 23 4.62 -13.72 1.74
CA LYS A 23 5.91 -13.69 1.06
C LYS A 23 5.72 -13.20 -0.36
N SER A 24 6.71 -12.49 -0.87
CA SER A 24 6.79 -12.10 -2.27
C SER A 24 8.20 -12.27 -2.79
N THR A 25 8.31 -12.64 -4.06
CA THR A 25 9.58 -12.63 -4.80
C THR A 25 10.00 -11.21 -5.17
N LYS A 26 9.05 -10.26 -5.22
CA LYS A 26 9.31 -8.84 -5.44
C LYS A 26 9.72 -8.18 -4.10
N PRO A 27 10.85 -7.45 -4.04
CA PRO A 27 11.30 -6.79 -2.83
C PRO A 27 10.21 -5.91 -2.23
N LEU A 28 10.04 -6.00 -0.91
CA LEU A 28 9.04 -5.27 -0.13
C LEU A 28 7.57 -5.62 -0.44
N TYR A 29 7.21 -6.43 -1.43
CA TYR A 29 5.78 -6.63 -1.78
C TYR A 29 5.01 -7.51 -0.78
N GLY A 30 5.69 -8.28 0.07
CA GLY A 30 5.07 -9.10 1.12
C GLY A 30 5.06 -8.41 2.49
N TYR A 31 5.24 -9.19 3.55
CA TYR A 31 5.47 -8.71 4.91
C TYR A 31 6.86 -8.09 5.04
N VAL A 32 6.89 -6.91 5.66
CA VAL A 32 8.11 -6.19 6.03
C VAL A 32 7.95 -5.73 7.47
N GLY A 33 8.84 -6.17 8.36
CA GLY A 33 8.81 -5.82 9.76
C GLY A 33 9.93 -6.51 10.52
N GLN A 34 10.08 -6.21 11.81
CA GLN A 34 11.16 -6.77 12.65
C GLN A 34 12.57 -6.41 12.13
N ILE A 35 12.71 -5.26 11.47
CA ILE A 35 13.98 -4.79 10.93
C ILE A 35 14.62 -3.82 11.93
N PRO A 36 15.82 -4.14 12.47
CA PRO A 36 16.41 -3.34 13.55
C PRO A 36 16.64 -1.86 13.23
N PHE A 37 16.92 -1.51 11.96
CA PHE A 37 17.21 -0.13 11.54
C PHE A 37 15.96 0.71 11.19
N ILE A 38 14.77 0.09 11.12
CA ILE A 38 13.47 0.78 10.99
C ILE A 38 12.46 0.15 11.98
N PRO A 39 12.76 0.21 13.29
CA PRO A 39 12.09 -0.60 14.31
C PRO A 39 10.63 -0.20 14.55
N LEU A 40 10.22 0.97 14.04
CA LEU A 40 8.86 1.49 14.16
C LEU A 40 7.93 1.00 13.05
N TYR A 41 8.48 0.54 11.92
CA TYR A 41 7.75 0.23 10.71
C TYR A 41 7.37 -1.25 10.60
N GLU A 42 6.11 -1.47 10.23
CA GLU A 42 5.60 -2.76 9.80
C GLU A 42 4.67 -2.56 8.61
N SER A 43 4.76 -3.41 7.58
CA SER A 43 3.86 -3.37 6.45
C SER A 43 3.56 -4.74 5.87
N MET A 44 2.45 -4.81 5.14
CA MET A 44 2.10 -5.95 4.31
C MET A 44 1.52 -5.44 3.01
N GLY A 45 2.08 -5.90 1.90
CA GLY A 45 1.52 -5.67 0.58
C GLY A 45 1.06 -6.94 -0.12
N PHE A 46 0.45 -6.73 -1.29
CA PHE A 46 0.21 -7.76 -2.30
C PHE A 46 -0.04 -7.11 -3.67
N ASP A 47 0.37 -7.80 -4.72
CA ASP A 47 0.27 -7.32 -6.11
C ASP A 47 -1.10 -7.62 -6.72
N TYR A 48 -1.36 -7.02 -7.89
CA TYR A 48 -2.62 -7.14 -8.62
C TYR A 48 -3.85 -6.89 -7.74
N SER A 49 -3.75 -5.88 -6.87
CA SER A 49 -4.71 -5.64 -5.78
C SER A 49 -6.11 -5.24 -6.24
N ASN A 50 -6.25 -4.83 -7.49
CA ASN A 50 -7.50 -4.50 -8.16
C ASN A 50 -8.15 -5.68 -8.90
N THR A 51 -7.55 -6.88 -8.82
CA THR A 51 -8.04 -8.11 -9.45
C THR A 51 -8.57 -9.11 -8.42
N HIS A 52 -9.48 -9.99 -8.85
CA HIS A 52 -9.98 -11.07 -7.98
C HIS A 52 -8.85 -12.02 -7.58
N ASP A 53 -7.98 -12.40 -8.52
CA ASP A 53 -6.91 -13.37 -8.27
C ASP A 53 -5.84 -12.82 -7.32
N GLY A 54 -5.45 -11.55 -7.49
CA GLY A 54 -4.51 -10.89 -6.57
C GLY A 54 -5.05 -10.83 -5.15
N VAL A 55 -6.30 -10.38 -4.98
CA VAL A 55 -6.96 -10.33 -3.66
C VAL A 55 -7.10 -11.73 -3.07
N LYS A 56 -7.53 -12.72 -3.87
CA LYS A 56 -7.68 -14.10 -3.41
C LYS A 56 -6.34 -14.67 -2.92
N SER A 57 -5.26 -14.47 -3.67
CA SER A 57 -3.93 -14.97 -3.30
C SER A 57 -3.46 -14.45 -1.94
N PHE A 58 -3.71 -13.18 -1.65
CA PHE A 58 -3.41 -12.58 -0.34
C PHE A 58 -4.33 -13.12 0.76
N VAL A 59 -5.63 -13.24 0.47
CA VAL A 59 -6.63 -13.71 1.44
C VAL A 59 -6.41 -15.16 1.83
N ASP A 60 -6.05 -16.05 0.89
CA ASP A 60 -5.76 -17.46 1.18
C ASP A 60 -4.59 -17.61 2.17
N VAL A 61 -3.61 -16.70 2.12
CA VAL A 61 -2.47 -16.67 3.07
C VAL A 61 -2.91 -16.20 4.46
N MET A 62 -3.71 -15.12 4.51
CA MET A 62 -4.12 -14.51 5.78
C MET A 62 -5.25 -15.28 6.48
N TRP A 63 -6.13 -15.92 5.70
CA TRP A 63 -7.29 -16.69 6.15
C TRP A 63 -7.44 -17.95 5.30
N PRO A 64 -6.90 -19.10 5.73
CA PRO A 64 -6.98 -20.36 4.98
C PRO A 64 -8.42 -20.83 4.69
N ASN A 65 -9.39 -20.41 5.50
CA ASN A 65 -10.83 -20.68 5.30
C ASN A 65 -11.55 -19.59 4.49
N GLY A 66 -10.81 -18.64 3.93
CA GLY A 66 -11.34 -17.48 3.22
C GLY A 66 -11.86 -16.37 4.12
N ASN A 67 -12.08 -15.19 3.51
CA ASN A 67 -12.70 -14.03 4.15
C ASN A 67 -13.39 -13.16 3.10
N GLU A 68 -14.62 -13.53 2.71
CA GLU A 68 -15.35 -12.87 1.63
C GLU A 68 -15.62 -11.39 1.88
N ALA A 69 -15.96 -11.01 3.11
CA ALA A 69 -16.21 -9.62 3.49
C ALA A 69 -14.95 -8.75 3.31
N PHE A 70 -13.79 -9.29 3.71
CA PHE A 70 -12.50 -8.62 3.48
C PHE A 70 -12.20 -8.52 1.98
N SER A 71 -12.30 -9.64 1.25
CA SER A 71 -12.05 -9.68 -0.20
C SER A 71 -12.89 -8.64 -0.96
N ALA A 72 -14.20 -8.59 -0.69
CA ALA A 72 -15.11 -7.65 -1.33
C ALA A 72 -14.73 -6.20 -1.01
N THR A 73 -14.45 -5.90 0.26
CA THR A 73 -14.09 -4.55 0.71
C THR A 73 -12.79 -4.07 0.06
N VAL A 74 -11.75 -4.91 0.07
CA VAL A 74 -10.43 -4.55 -0.44
C VAL A 74 -10.43 -4.46 -1.95
N LEU A 75 -11.10 -5.37 -2.65
CA LEU A 75 -11.22 -5.31 -4.10
C LEU A 75 -11.98 -4.08 -4.56
N ALA A 76 -13.12 -3.77 -3.94
CA ALA A 76 -13.90 -2.58 -4.29
C ALA A 76 -13.09 -1.29 -4.08
N TYR A 77 -12.36 -1.21 -2.96
CA TYR A 77 -11.50 -0.05 -2.69
C TYR A 77 -10.37 0.08 -3.72
N ASN A 78 -9.65 -1.01 -4.01
CA ASN A 78 -8.51 -0.96 -4.94
C ASN A 78 -8.96 -0.67 -6.38
N ARG A 79 -10.14 -1.13 -6.81
CA ARG A 79 -10.71 -0.75 -8.12
C ARG A 79 -11.01 0.74 -8.20
N LEU A 80 -11.61 1.31 -7.16
CA LEU A 80 -11.86 2.75 -7.10
C LEU A 80 -10.56 3.57 -7.14
N VAL A 81 -9.53 3.12 -6.43
CA VAL A 81 -8.21 3.78 -6.46
C VAL A 81 -7.54 3.64 -7.83
N ALA A 82 -7.69 2.48 -8.49
CA ALA A 82 -7.17 2.28 -9.85
C ALA A 82 -7.86 3.20 -10.87
N GLU A 83 -9.18 3.38 -10.78
CA GLU A 83 -9.91 4.34 -11.63
C GLU A 83 -9.45 5.79 -11.40
N LEU A 84 -9.18 6.16 -10.15
CA LEU A 84 -8.62 7.47 -9.80
C LEU A 84 -7.20 7.65 -10.37
N GLU A 85 -6.34 6.66 -10.21
CA GLU A 85 -4.99 6.67 -10.76
C GLU A 85 -5.03 6.81 -12.29
N GLU A 86 -5.87 6.03 -12.98
CA GLU A 86 -6.02 6.11 -14.43
C GLU A 86 -6.48 7.50 -14.88
N MET A 87 -7.41 8.12 -14.14
CA MET A 87 -7.86 9.48 -14.42
C MET A 87 -6.72 10.49 -14.31
N VAL A 88 -5.93 10.43 -13.25
CA VAL A 88 -4.78 11.32 -13.04
C VAL A 88 -3.71 11.07 -14.10
N THR A 89 -3.40 9.81 -14.41
CA THR A 89 -2.46 9.44 -15.46
C THR A 89 -2.88 10.00 -16.82
N ARG A 90 -4.17 9.92 -17.18
CA ARG A 90 -4.68 10.54 -18.39
C ARG A 90 -4.45 12.05 -18.41
N MET A 91 -4.79 12.75 -17.31
CA MET A 91 -4.57 14.21 -17.21
C MET A 91 -3.09 14.59 -17.37
N VAL A 92 -2.19 13.78 -16.80
CA VAL A 92 -0.73 13.98 -16.95
C VAL A 92 -0.33 13.81 -18.42
N PHE A 93 -0.75 12.72 -19.07
CA PHE A 93 -0.37 12.44 -20.46
C PHE A 93 -0.91 13.50 -21.43
N GLU A 94 -2.14 13.97 -21.22
CA GLU A 94 -2.74 15.08 -21.98
C GLU A 94 -1.93 16.37 -21.80
N THR A 95 -1.53 16.69 -20.57
CA THR A 95 -0.72 17.89 -20.28
C THR A 95 0.63 17.88 -21.00
N TYR A 96 1.22 16.70 -21.20
CA TYR A 96 2.49 16.54 -21.93
C TYR A 96 2.32 16.26 -23.44
N GLY A 97 1.08 16.14 -23.96
CA GLY A 97 0.81 15.85 -25.37
C GLY A 97 1.27 14.46 -25.83
N VAL A 98 1.18 13.46 -24.94
CA VAL A 98 1.71 12.10 -25.14
C VAL A 98 0.63 11.01 -25.02
N GLU A 99 -0.62 11.35 -25.26
CA GLU A 99 -1.82 10.51 -25.12
C GLU A 99 -1.74 9.21 -25.95
N LYS A 100 -0.97 9.23 -27.05
CA LYS A 100 -0.70 8.05 -27.90
C LYS A 100 -0.09 6.86 -27.14
N TYR A 101 0.50 7.08 -25.96
CA TYR A 101 1.07 6.02 -25.13
C TYR A 101 0.14 5.50 -24.02
N LEU A 102 -1.06 6.08 -23.85
CA LEU A 102 -1.98 5.70 -22.77
C LEU A 102 -2.37 4.21 -22.81
N ASP A 103 -2.67 3.68 -23.99
CA ASP A 103 -3.04 2.26 -24.11
C ASP A 103 -1.88 1.31 -23.85
N ALA A 104 -0.65 1.73 -24.14
CA ALA A 104 0.54 0.97 -23.77
C ALA A 104 0.75 0.98 -22.25
N HIS A 105 0.60 2.15 -21.63
CA HIS A 105 0.70 2.30 -20.18
C HIS A 105 -0.35 1.44 -19.44
N ARG A 106 -1.63 1.49 -19.86
CA ARG A 106 -2.72 0.69 -19.30
C ARG A 106 -2.46 -0.82 -19.33
N LYS A 107 -1.73 -1.31 -20.32
CA LYS A 107 -1.38 -2.74 -20.44
C LYS A 107 -0.22 -3.15 -19.55
N MET A 108 0.60 -2.19 -19.10
CA MET A 108 1.79 -2.43 -18.29
C MET A 108 1.55 -2.20 -16.80
N VAL A 109 0.57 -1.37 -16.44
CA VAL A 109 0.32 -1.00 -15.03
C VAL A 109 -0.14 -2.22 -14.21
N THR A 110 0.44 -2.35 -13.02
CA THR A 110 0.01 -3.30 -11.98
C THR A 110 -0.17 -2.53 -10.67
N TYR A 111 -1.07 -3.02 -9.82
CA TYR A 111 -1.44 -2.30 -8.60
C TYR A 111 -0.97 -3.04 -7.37
N LEU A 112 -0.07 -2.41 -6.61
CA LEU A 112 0.35 -2.85 -5.29
C LEU A 112 -0.53 -2.17 -4.24
N CYS A 113 -1.25 -2.95 -3.44
CA CYS A 113 -1.84 -2.46 -2.20
C CYS A 113 -0.87 -2.71 -1.06
N ARG A 114 -0.60 -1.69 -0.23
CA ARG A 114 0.25 -1.83 0.96
C ARG A 114 -0.39 -1.14 2.15
N GLY A 115 -0.67 -1.92 3.19
CA GLY A 115 -0.97 -1.36 4.51
C GLY A 115 0.30 -1.19 5.31
N MET A 116 0.42 -0.04 5.95
CA MET A 116 1.56 0.33 6.77
C MET A 116 1.09 0.64 8.18
N LYS A 117 1.88 0.21 9.16
CA LYS A 117 1.68 0.45 10.57
C LYS A 117 2.97 1.03 11.14
N TYR A 118 2.81 2.11 11.89
CA TYR A 118 3.87 2.73 12.65
C TYR A 118 3.51 2.65 14.12
N ARG A 119 4.42 2.14 14.95
CA ARG A 119 4.28 2.22 16.42
C ARG A 119 4.95 3.47 16.94
N ALA A 120 4.55 3.92 18.13
CA ALA A 120 5.26 4.97 18.83
C ALA A 120 6.69 4.50 19.18
N PRO A 121 7.68 5.40 19.14
CA PRO A 121 9.03 5.12 19.59
C PRO A 121 9.08 4.93 21.10
N GLU A 122 9.91 3.99 21.54
CA GLU A 122 10.27 3.81 22.95
C GLU A 122 11.36 4.78 23.38
N LYS A 123 11.68 4.80 24.68
CA LYS A 123 12.76 5.64 25.21
C LYS A 123 14.08 5.28 24.54
N ASN A 124 14.75 6.29 23.98
CA ASN A 124 16.03 6.18 23.24
C ASN A 124 15.92 5.58 21.82
N GLU A 125 14.72 5.42 21.26
CA GLU A 125 14.56 5.13 19.83
C GLU A 125 14.50 6.42 19.00
N THR A 126 14.78 6.30 17.70
CA THR A 126 14.54 7.39 16.75
C THR A 126 13.04 7.59 16.53
N ASN A 127 12.61 8.84 16.32
CA ASN A 127 11.23 9.14 15.90
C ASN A 127 11.02 8.92 14.39
N MET A 128 12.08 8.57 13.64
CA MET A 128 12.00 8.31 12.21
C MET A 128 11.31 6.97 11.93
N GLY A 129 10.04 7.04 11.50
CA GLY A 129 9.23 5.86 11.20
C GLY A 129 9.79 5.01 10.06
N PHE A 130 10.27 5.66 9.00
CA PHE A 130 10.89 5.03 7.84
C PHE A 130 11.93 5.98 7.25
N VAL A 131 12.95 5.45 6.57
CA VAL A 131 14.02 6.26 5.99
C VAL A 131 13.52 7.12 4.82
N PRO A 132 14.11 8.30 4.56
CA PRO A 132 13.80 9.08 3.37
C PRO A 132 14.04 8.28 2.09
N HIS A 133 13.07 8.28 1.19
CA HIS A 133 13.13 7.55 -0.08
C HIS A 133 12.22 8.19 -1.13
N THR A 134 12.31 7.69 -2.35
CA THR A 134 11.30 7.88 -3.38
C THR A 134 10.68 6.53 -3.67
N ASP A 135 9.39 6.53 -3.98
CA ASP A 135 8.75 5.34 -4.51
C ASP A 135 9.26 5.04 -5.93
N ILE A 136 9.15 3.77 -6.34
CA ILE A 136 9.65 3.27 -7.63
C ILE A 136 8.58 3.29 -8.72
N ASP A 137 7.33 3.53 -8.35
CA ASP A 137 6.14 3.49 -9.18
C ASP A 137 5.92 4.82 -9.93
N PHE A 138 4.93 4.83 -10.81
CA PHE A 138 4.57 6.02 -11.58
C PHE A 138 3.73 6.99 -10.74
N ILE A 139 2.72 6.48 -10.02
CA ILE A 139 1.84 7.26 -9.14
C ILE A 139 1.56 6.45 -7.87
N THR A 140 1.78 7.08 -6.72
CA THR A 140 1.35 6.56 -5.42
C THR A 140 0.11 7.30 -4.92
N VAL A 141 -0.92 6.55 -4.53
CA VAL A 141 -2.10 7.09 -3.83
C VAL A 141 -2.04 6.72 -2.36
N LEU A 142 -1.81 7.71 -1.48
CA LEU A 142 -1.69 7.50 -0.05
C LEU A 142 -2.96 7.91 0.69
N HIS A 143 -3.50 7.02 1.52
CA HIS A 143 -4.62 7.29 2.41
C HIS A 143 -4.21 7.07 3.87
N GLN A 144 -4.15 8.18 4.63
CA GLN A 144 -3.76 8.17 6.04
C GLN A 144 -4.98 8.14 6.95
N ASN A 145 -4.87 7.44 8.09
CA ASN A 145 -5.94 7.38 9.08
C ASN A 145 -6.02 8.69 9.89
N GLY A 146 -6.81 9.64 9.42
CA GLY A 146 -6.99 10.95 10.06
C GLY A 146 -7.80 10.94 11.36
N GLU A 147 -8.55 9.88 11.68
CA GLU A 147 -9.46 9.85 12.83
C GLU A 147 -8.74 9.91 14.19
N ASN A 148 -7.47 9.52 14.23
CA ASN A 148 -6.66 9.53 15.46
C ASN A 148 -5.58 10.63 15.47
N GLY A 149 -5.57 11.55 14.50
CA GLY A 149 -4.59 12.63 14.45
C GLY A 149 -3.12 12.18 14.27
N VAL A 150 -2.90 10.96 13.79
CA VAL A 150 -1.54 10.42 13.59
C VAL A 150 -0.99 10.97 12.26
N ASN A 151 -0.37 12.14 12.36
CA ASN A 151 0.35 12.79 11.27
C ASN A 151 1.86 12.59 11.46
N GLY A 152 2.58 12.31 10.37
CA GLY A 152 4.03 12.13 10.41
C GLY A 152 4.69 11.94 9.05
N LEU A 153 3.94 12.19 7.96
CA LEU A 153 4.51 12.21 6.62
C LEU A 153 5.14 13.56 6.38
N GLU A 154 6.39 13.55 5.94
CA GLU A 154 7.09 14.72 5.41
C GLU A 154 7.47 14.43 3.97
N VAL A 155 7.33 15.43 3.09
CA VAL A 155 7.66 15.32 1.67
C VAL A 155 8.61 16.45 1.33
N LYS A 156 9.76 16.11 0.73
CA LYS A 156 10.73 17.10 0.27
C LYS A 156 10.26 17.72 -1.04
N ALA A 157 10.02 19.02 -1.04
CA ALA A 157 9.71 19.79 -2.24
C ALA A 157 10.95 19.94 -3.15
N ARG A 158 10.71 20.24 -4.43
CA ARG A 158 11.80 20.40 -5.42
C ARG A 158 12.79 21.50 -5.08
N ASP A 159 12.34 22.54 -4.38
CA ASP A 159 13.18 23.65 -3.93
C ASP A 159 13.91 23.35 -2.60
N GLY A 160 13.85 22.10 -2.14
CA GLY A 160 14.55 21.62 -0.95
C GLY A 160 13.87 21.95 0.37
N ARG A 161 12.67 22.54 0.33
CA ARG A 161 11.82 22.76 1.50
C ARG A 161 11.04 21.52 1.91
#